data_AF-A0A843UIE4-F1
#
_entry.id   AF-A0A843UIE4-F1
#
_cell.length_a   1.000
_cell.length_b   1.000
_cell.length_c   1.000
_cell.angle_alpha   90.00
_cell.angle_beta   90.00
_cell.angle_gamma   90.00
#
_symmetry.space_group_name_H-M   'P 1'
#
loop_
_entity.id
_entity.type
_entity.pdbx_description
1 polymer ?
#
loop_
_entity_poly.entity_id
_entity_poly.type
_entity_poly.pdbx_seq_one_letter_code
_entity_poly.pdbx_strand_id
1 'polypeptide(L)'
;MCILIFNKLNAFTLCKMVIMNLRKMEILNLYSSLTLSLLFNYLDRLYERGLASVGKDYNCNILWDKCIAFEHSHKQLHHLVYIYIRSLRFPSKKLHSYYQSFRELVAIWQEEMKCQNIAMEPLEAAVTCELVEMSMGNDFEFRNLICDLLDQAVGLLRPETFMKILTIGEYFYQKSTNIDDKIHYFEAQIWRPYFHMKPLDEYQLQIWHQYLDFVDMQGDLDWTVKLYERCLIPCASYPEFWVRYIETMETRGGREIANLALARASKTFLKRIPLFHLYCSKVKEQVGDVHGARASLLECDIHLSSNLINHVNQQANMEKRLGNIGAAYLIYEKATEMVKEQDIQAFSVLYKHFARFTYVVEYY
;
A
#
# COMPACT_ATOMS: atom_id res chain seq x y z
N MET A 1 22.01 13.83 0.42
CA MET A 1 21.21 12.95 1.31
C MET A 1 19.71 13.07 0.97
N CYS A 2 19.37 12.86 -0.32
CA CYS A 2 18.01 12.98 -0.88
C CYS A 2 17.48 11.62 -1.40
N ILE A 3 17.99 10.51 -0.85
CA ILE A 3 17.77 9.15 -1.39
C ILE A 3 16.52 8.46 -0.82
N LEU A 4 15.86 9.00 0.21
CA LEU A 4 14.71 8.33 0.85
C LEU A 4 13.33 8.86 0.47
N ILE A 5 13.26 9.93 -0.34
CA ILE A 5 11.98 10.41 -0.93
C ILE A 5 11.58 9.58 -2.16
N PHE A 6 12.49 8.78 -2.72
CA PHE A 6 12.28 8.15 -4.03
C PHE A 6 11.79 6.70 -4.04
N ASN A 7 11.76 5.98 -2.91
CA ASN A 7 11.44 4.54 -2.94
C ASN A 7 9.94 4.18 -2.95
N LYS A 8 9.01 5.14 -2.74
CA LYS A 8 7.55 4.90 -2.87
C LYS A 8 6.76 5.94 -3.69
N LEU A 9 7.39 7.05 -4.10
CA LEU A 9 6.97 7.79 -5.32
C LEU A 9 7.12 6.92 -6.60
N ASN A 10 7.66 5.72 -6.45
CA ASN A 10 7.93 4.74 -7.46
C ASN A 10 6.71 4.12 -8.16
N ALA A 11 5.46 4.25 -7.74
CA ALA A 11 4.36 3.76 -8.59
C ALA A 11 4.20 4.64 -9.86
N PHE A 12 4.08 5.96 -9.66
CA PHE A 12 3.97 6.92 -10.74
C PHE A 12 5.33 7.19 -11.43
N THR A 13 6.43 7.04 -10.68
CA THR A 13 7.80 7.22 -11.18
C THR A 13 8.37 5.93 -11.80
N LEU A 14 8.02 4.71 -11.36
CA LEU A 14 8.21 3.50 -12.20
C LEU A 14 7.33 3.61 -13.40
N CYS A 15 6.04 3.96 -13.30
CA CYS A 15 5.23 4.10 -14.51
C CYS A 15 5.86 5.14 -15.46
N LYS A 16 6.32 6.31 -14.99
CA LYS A 16 7.06 7.27 -15.83
C LYS A 16 8.43 6.77 -16.28
N MET A 17 9.22 6.05 -15.48
CA MET A 17 10.52 5.48 -15.88
C MET A 17 10.35 4.33 -16.88
N VAL A 18 9.39 3.44 -16.66
CA VAL A 18 8.97 2.38 -17.58
C VAL A 18 8.51 3.04 -18.88
N ILE A 19 7.65 4.05 -18.84
CA ILE A 19 7.19 4.79 -20.02
C ILE A 19 8.30 5.56 -20.73
N MET A 20 9.22 6.20 -19.98
CA MET A 20 10.36 6.94 -20.54
C MET A 20 11.43 5.99 -21.11
N ASN A 21 11.65 4.83 -20.48
CA ASN A 21 12.56 3.81 -20.99
C ASN A 21 11.96 3.12 -22.22
N LEU A 22 10.64 2.88 -22.25
CA LEU A 22 9.93 2.40 -23.45
C LEU A 22 10.09 3.38 -24.62
N ARG A 23 9.92 4.70 -24.39
CA ARG A 23 10.16 5.74 -25.42
C ARG A 23 11.63 5.84 -25.88
N LYS A 24 12.59 5.59 -24.98
CA LYS A 24 14.03 5.54 -25.35
C LYS A 24 14.39 4.29 -26.17
N MET A 25 13.60 3.22 -26.07
CA MET A 25 13.88 1.93 -26.71
C MET A 25 13.25 1.74 -28.09
N GLU A 26 12.21 2.50 -28.45
CA GLU A 26 11.75 2.61 -29.85
C GLU A 26 12.88 3.05 -30.80
N ILE A 27 13.93 3.68 -30.26
CA ILE A 27 15.11 4.17 -30.98
C ILE A 27 16.20 3.09 -31.15
N LEU A 28 16.16 1.99 -30.40
CA LEU A 28 17.24 0.99 -30.32
C LEU A 28 16.97 -0.31 -31.13
N ASN A 29 16.07 -0.25 -32.12
CA ASN A 29 15.64 -1.38 -32.98
C ASN A 29 16.73 -1.95 -33.93
N LEU A 30 18.00 -1.96 -33.52
CA LEU A 30 19.16 -2.35 -34.32
C LEU A 30 20.08 -3.33 -33.56
N TYR A 31 19.59 -4.36 -32.87
CA TYR A 31 20.49 -5.38 -32.30
C TYR A 31 19.96 -6.82 -32.35
N SER A 32 20.91 -7.77 -32.38
CA SER A 32 20.79 -9.21 -32.64
C SER A 32 19.81 -9.98 -31.73
N SER A 33 19.39 -11.19 -32.12
CA SER A 33 18.36 -11.99 -31.41
C SER A 33 18.65 -12.23 -29.92
N LEU A 34 19.93 -12.29 -29.53
CA LEU A 34 20.35 -12.43 -28.13
C LEU A 34 20.05 -11.16 -27.30
N THR A 35 20.18 -9.98 -27.89
CA THR A 35 19.86 -8.70 -27.23
C THR A 35 18.35 -8.50 -27.08
N LEU A 36 17.55 -8.98 -28.03
CA LEU A 36 16.08 -9.02 -27.94
C LEU A 36 15.59 -9.91 -26.79
N SER A 37 16.18 -11.10 -26.62
CA SER A 37 15.83 -12.02 -25.52
C SER A 37 16.20 -11.46 -24.14
N LEU A 38 17.35 -10.81 -24.01
CA LEU A 38 17.75 -10.15 -22.76
C LEU A 38 16.84 -8.95 -22.43
N LEU A 39 16.46 -8.18 -23.45
CA LEU A 39 15.56 -7.06 -23.30
C LEU A 39 14.16 -7.50 -22.88
N PHE A 40 13.66 -8.59 -23.45
CA PHE A 40 12.39 -9.20 -23.10
C PHE A 40 12.35 -9.59 -21.61
N ASN A 41 13.32 -10.40 -21.16
CA ASN A 41 13.42 -10.81 -19.76
C ASN A 41 13.49 -9.62 -18.80
N TYR A 42 14.10 -8.52 -19.22
CA TYR A 42 14.15 -7.29 -18.43
C TYR A 42 12.77 -6.61 -18.34
N LEU A 43 12.03 -6.52 -19.44
CA LEU A 43 10.69 -5.94 -19.48
C LEU A 43 9.68 -6.76 -18.66
N ASP A 44 9.70 -8.08 -18.77
CA ASP A 44 8.85 -8.97 -17.94
C ASP A 44 9.10 -8.73 -16.45
N ARG A 45 10.37 -8.69 -16.05
CA ARG A 45 10.75 -8.41 -14.66
C ARG A 45 10.30 -7.03 -14.21
N LEU A 46 10.28 -6.03 -15.10
CA LEU A 46 9.77 -4.70 -14.79
C LEU A 46 8.26 -4.70 -14.60
N TYR A 47 7.51 -5.38 -15.48
CA TYR A 47 6.06 -5.53 -15.34
C TYR A 47 5.71 -6.28 -14.06
N GLU A 48 6.36 -7.39 -13.78
CA GLU A 48 6.15 -8.16 -12.54
C GLU A 48 6.39 -7.33 -11.29
N ARG A 49 7.48 -6.56 -11.25
CA ARG A 49 7.76 -5.65 -10.12
C ARG A 49 6.72 -4.53 -10.01
N GLY A 50 6.29 -4.00 -11.15
CA GLY A 50 5.21 -3.01 -11.22
C GLY A 50 3.91 -3.56 -10.64
N LEU A 51 3.45 -4.69 -11.15
CA LEU A 51 2.22 -5.35 -10.75
C LEU A 51 2.25 -5.82 -9.28
N ALA A 52 3.38 -6.32 -8.80
CA ALA A 52 3.54 -6.64 -7.38
C ALA A 52 3.37 -5.39 -6.48
N SER A 53 3.77 -4.21 -6.98
CA SER A 53 3.69 -2.96 -6.22
C SER A 53 2.32 -2.28 -6.31
N VAL A 54 1.69 -2.25 -7.49
CA VAL A 54 0.46 -1.46 -7.75
C VAL A 54 -0.73 -2.30 -8.18
N GLY A 55 -0.61 -3.63 -8.28
CA GLY A 55 -1.65 -4.50 -8.85
C GLY A 55 -2.98 -4.52 -8.07
N LYS A 56 -2.99 -4.06 -6.82
CA LYS A 56 -4.20 -3.85 -6.01
C LYS A 56 -4.66 -2.39 -5.94
N ASP A 57 -4.16 -1.52 -6.82
CA ASP A 57 -4.67 -0.17 -6.99
C ASP A 57 -5.82 -0.17 -8.00
N TYR A 58 -6.93 0.50 -7.69
CA TYR A 58 -8.09 0.52 -8.59
C TYR A 58 -7.81 1.15 -9.97
N ASN A 59 -6.84 2.08 -10.04
CA ASN A 59 -6.38 2.76 -11.25
C ASN A 59 -5.16 2.07 -11.89
N CYS A 60 -4.86 0.82 -11.53
CA CYS A 60 -3.76 0.05 -12.13
C CYS A 60 -4.01 -0.35 -13.59
N ASN A 61 -5.19 -0.05 -14.15
CA ASN A 61 -5.59 -0.39 -15.51
C ASN A 61 -4.59 0.09 -16.58
N ILE A 62 -3.92 1.23 -16.37
CA ILE A 62 -2.89 1.70 -17.32
C ILE A 62 -1.71 0.74 -17.41
N LEU A 63 -1.32 0.12 -16.29
CA LEU A 63 -0.21 -0.85 -16.26
C LEU A 63 -0.65 -2.17 -16.88
N TRP A 64 -1.86 -2.64 -16.56
CA TRP A 64 -2.43 -3.84 -17.17
C TRP A 64 -2.58 -3.71 -18.68
N ASP A 65 -3.11 -2.58 -19.19
CA ASP A 65 -3.25 -2.33 -20.62
C ASP A 65 -1.90 -2.44 -21.36
N LYS A 66 -0.82 -1.96 -20.74
CA LYS A 66 0.54 -2.03 -21.32
C LYS A 66 1.13 -3.42 -21.25
N CYS A 67 0.94 -4.12 -20.14
CA CYS A 67 1.36 -5.51 -19.98
C CYS A 67 0.64 -6.40 -21.00
N ILE A 68 -0.69 -6.29 -21.11
CA ILE A 68 -1.50 -7.03 -22.08
C ILE A 68 -1.07 -6.71 -23.52
N ALA A 69 -0.90 -5.43 -23.88
CA ALA A 69 -0.44 -5.04 -25.22
C ALA A 69 0.95 -5.59 -25.55
N PHE A 70 1.86 -5.57 -24.57
CA PHE A 70 3.17 -6.19 -24.69
C PHE A 70 3.04 -7.70 -24.94
N GLU A 71 2.25 -8.43 -24.16
CA GLU A 71 2.07 -9.88 -24.36
C GLU A 71 1.41 -10.23 -25.70
N HIS A 72 0.43 -9.46 -26.16
CA HIS A 72 -0.17 -9.61 -27.49
C HIS A 72 0.87 -9.52 -28.60
N SER A 73 1.82 -8.58 -28.51
CA SER A 73 2.87 -8.42 -29.53
C SER A 73 3.82 -9.63 -29.62
N HIS A 74 3.97 -10.39 -28.53
CA HIS A 74 4.87 -11.54 -28.45
C HIS A 74 4.19 -12.87 -28.80
N LYS A 75 2.85 -12.88 -29.00
CA LYS A 75 2.04 -14.05 -29.38
C LYS A 75 2.19 -15.27 -28.46
N GLN A 76 2.53 -15.04 -27.18
CA GLN A 76 2.60 -16.11 -26.18
C GLN A 76 1.24 -16.31 -25.50
N LEU A 77 0.41 -17.18 -26.08
CA LEU A 77 -0.96 -17.43 -25.60
C LEU A 77 -1.03 -17.87 -24.13
N HIS A 78 -0.10 -18.74 -23.71
CA HIS A 78 -0.01 -19.23 -22.33
C HIS A 78 0.08 -18.09 -21.32
N HIS A 79 0.99 -17.17 -21.60
CA HIS A 79 1.24 -16.05 -20.73
C HIS A 79 0.10 -15.03 -20.78
N LEU A 80 -0.48 -14.82 -21.96
CA LEU A 80 -1.58 -13.90 -22.15
C LEU A 80 -2.84 -14.32 -21.35
N VAL A 81 -3.21 -15.61 -21.39
CA VAL A 81 -4.32 -16.15 -20.58
C VAL A 81 -4.05 -15.97 -19.09
N TYR A 82 -2.83 -16.30 -18.65
CA TYR A 82 -2.40 -16.11 -17.27
C TYR A 82 -2.53 -14.63 -16.84
N ILE A 83 -2.06 -13.69 -17.65
CA ILE A 83 -2.14 -12.24 -17.37
C ILE A 83 -3.59 -11.77 -17.29
N TYR A 84 -4.46 -12.21 -18.19
CA TYR A 84 -5.88 -11.88 -18.11
C TYR A 84 -6.50 -12.38 -16.82
N ILE A 85 -6.33 -13.65 -16.46
CA ILE A 85 -6.90 -14.19 -15.22
C ILE A 85 -6.31 -13.49 -14.00
N ARG A 86 -5.01 -13.17 -14.01
CA ARG A 86 -4.36 -12.41 -12.93
C ARG A 86 -4.94 -11.01 -12.78
N SER A 87 -5.30 -10.34 -13.88
CA SER A 87 -5.95 -9.02 -13.85
C SER A 87 -7.36 -9.05 -13.23
N LEU A 88 -8.02 -10.21 -13.23
CA LEU A 88 -9.34 -10.42 -12.62
C LEU A 88 -9.29 -10.67 -11.12
N ARG A 89 -8.11 -10.92 -10.54
CA ARG A 89 -7.94 -11.26 -9.12
C ARG A 89 -8.25 -10.12 -8.16
N PHE A 90 -8.22 -8.89 -8.64
CA PHE A 90 -8.49 -7.70 -7.84
C PHE A 90 -9.29 -6.66 -8.64
N PRO A 91 -10.19 -5.89 -7.99
CA PRO A 91 -10.96 -4.83 -8.63
C PRO A 91 -10.10 -3.78 -9.34
N SER A 92 -10.52 -3.39 -10.54
CA SER A 92 -9.91 -2.30 -11.30
C SER A 92 -10.96 -1.59 -12.14
N LYS A 93 -10.70 -0.34 -12.54
CA LYS A 93 -11.60 0.43 -13.41
C LYS A 93 -12.06 -0.28 -14.69
N LYS A 94 -11.25 -1.21 -15.20
CA LYS A 94 -11.51 -1.96 -16.45
C LYS A 94 -11.83 -3.43 -16.19
N LEU A 95 -12.16 -3.83 -14.97
CA LEU A 95 -12.41 -5.23 -14.59
C LEU A 95 -13.35 -5.95 -15.58
N HIS A 96 -14.52 -5.36 -15.85
CA HIS A 96 -15.49 -5.96 -16.78
C HIS A 96 -14.95 -6.07 -18.21
N SER A 97 -14.23 -5.05 -18.68
CA SER A 97 -13.60 -5.07 -20.01
C SER A 97 -12.54 -6.16 -20.11
N TYR A 98 -11.71 -6.35 -19.07
CA TYR A 98 -10.72 -7.43 -19.05
C TYR A 98 -11.37 -8.80 -19.03
N TYR A 99 -12.48 -8.96 -18.31
CA TYR A 99 -13.24 -10.20 -18.29
C TYR A 99 -13.85 -10.52 -19.66
N GLN A 100 -14.45 -9.54 -20.33
CA GLN A 100 -14.96 -9.70 -21.70
C GLN A 100 -13.85 -10.09 -22.67
N SER A 101 -12.73 -9.37 -22.68
CA SER A 101 -11.58 -9.68 -23.56
C SER A 101 -10.97 -11.05 -23.28
N PHE A 102 -10.96 -11.48 -22.02
CA PHE A 102 -10.58 -12.85 -21.65
C PHE A 102 -11.53 -13.89 -22.26
N ARG A 103 -12.84 -13.68 -22.14
CA ARG A 103 -13.86 -14.59 -22.70
C ARG A 103 -13.75 -14.69 -24.22
N GLU A 104 -13.56 -13.55 -24.89
CA GLU A 104 -13.35 -13.48 -26.34
C GLU A 104 -12.09 -14.22 -26.77
N LEU A 105 -10.97 -14.01 -26.06
CA LEU A 105 -9.71 -14.71 -26.35
C LEU A 105 -9.86 -16.22 -26.24
N VAL A 106 -10.51 -16.70 -25.19
CA VAL A 106 -10.74 -18.14 -24.99
C VAL A 106 -11.67 -18.70 -26.08
N ALA A 107 -12.68 -17.94 -26.51
CA ALA A 107 -13.60 -18.35 -27.58
C ALA A 107 -12.90 -18.44 -28.94
N ILE A 108 -12.14 -17.41 -29.35
CA ILE A 108 -11.35 -17.40 -30.59
C ILE A 108 -10.41 -18.62 -30.61
N TRP A 109 -9.74 -18.85 -29.49
CA TRP A 109 -8.79 -19.96 -29.39
C TRP A 109 -9.48 -21.33 -29.43
N GLN A 110 -10.66 -21.46 -28.81
CA GLN A 110 -11.47 -22.67 -28.91
C GLN A 110 -11.92 -22.93 -30.36
N GLU A 111 -12.25 -21.88 -31.13
CA GLU A 111 -12.60 -21.99 -32.55
C GLU A 111 -11.40 -22.39 -33.42
N GLU A 112 -10.23 -21.79 -33.21
CA GLU A 112 -8.99 -22.15 -33.89
C GLU A 112 -8.64 -23.63 -33.72
N MET A 113 -8.87 -24.18 -32.52
CA MET A 113 -8.62 -25.59 -32.21
C MET A 113 -9.70 -26.54 -32.78
N LYS A 114 -10.97 -26.13 -32.80
CA LYS A 114 -12.06 -26.90 -33.43
C LYS A 114 -11.85 -27.06 -34.93
N CYS A 115 -11.30 -26.05 -35.61
CA CYS A 115 -10.96 -26.11 -37.03
C CYS A 115 -9.85 -27.13 -37.37
N GLN A 116 -9.19 -27.74 -36.38
CA GLN A 116 -8.10 -28.71 -36.56
C GLN A 116 -8.53 -30.21 -36.42
N ASN A 117 -9.84 -30.50 -36.30
CA ASN A 117 -10.50 -31.83 -36.22
C ASN A 117 -10.20 -32.73 -35.00
N ILE A 118 -11.25 -33.09 -34.24
CA ILE A 118 -11.84 -34.45 -34.05
C ILE A 118 -13.01 -34.38 -33.05
N ALA A 119 -14.00 -35.28 -33.24
CA ALA A 119 -15.26 -35.38 -32.51
C ALA A 119 -15.13 -35.55 -30.98
N MET A 120 -16.08 -34.95 -30.27
CA MET A 120 -16.24 -34.95 -28.81
C MET A 120 -17.06 -36.15 -28.31
N GLU A 121 -16.53 -36.87 -27.32
CA GLU A 121 -17.37 -37.51 -26.30
C GLU A 121 -17.40 -36.60 -25.05
N PRO A 122 -18.54 -36.45 -24.37
CA PRO A 122 -18.62 -35.68 -23.14
C PRO A 122 -18.26 -36.58 -21.96
N LEU A 123 -17.21 -36.22 -21.19
CA LEU A 123 -17.03 -36.79 -19.86
C LEU A 123 -16.89 -35.68 -18.82
N GLU A 124 -17.79 -35.71 -17.84
CA GLU A 124 -17.78 -34.79 -16.72
C GLU A 124 -16.52 -34.98 -15.87
N ALA A 125 -15.77 -33.90 -15.66
CA ALA A 125 -14.83 -33.82 -14.54
C ALA A 125 -14.90 -32.41 -13.95
N ALA A 126 -15.74 -32.27 -12.93
CA ALA A 126 -15.79 -31.10 -12.06
C ALA A 126 -14.39 -30.82 -11.50
N VAL A 127 -13.82 -29.67 -11.85
CA VAL A 127 -12.81 -29.05 -10.99
C VAL A 127 -13.61 -28.39 -9.88
N THR A 128 -13.51 -28.94 -8.67
CA THR A 128 -14.05 -28.28 -7.49
C THR A 128 -13.24 -27.02 -7.23
N CYS A 129 -13.91 -25.93 -6.85
CA CYS A 129 -13.30 -24.64 -6.48
C CYS A 129 -12.15 -24.78 -5.45
N GLU A 130 -12.11 -25.90 -4.72
CA GLU A 130 -11.10 -26.27 -3.73
C GLU A 130 -9.66 -26.29 -4.28
N LEU A 131 -9.42 -26.75 -5.52
CA LEU A 131 -8.07 -26.73 -6.12
C LEU A 131 -7.58 -25.31 -6.47
N VAL A 132 -8.51 -24.42 -6.83
CA VAL A 132 -8.22 -23.01 -7.14
C VAL A 132 -7.86 -22.27 -5.86
N GLU A 133 -8.55 -22.55 -4.75
CA GLU A 133 -8.30 -21.92 -3.45
C GLU A 133 -6.96 -22.32 -2.83
N MET A 134 -6.49 -23.56 -3.04
CA MET A 134 -5.20 -24.04 -2.54
C MET A 134 -3.98 -23.41 -3.25
N SER A 135 -4.14 -22.91 -4.48
CA SER A 135 -3.05 -22.34 -5.31
C SER A 135 -3.00 -20.80 -5.28
N MET A 136 -3.79 -20.17 -4.38
CA MET A 136 -3.94 -18.72 -4.25
C MET A 136 -2.76 -17.99 -3.60
N GLY A 137 -1.86 -18.72 -2.93
CA GLY A 137 -0.76 -18.13 -2.16
C GLY A 137 0.51 -17.81 -2.95
N ASN A 138 0.68 -18.41 -4.13
CA ASN A 138 1.93 -18.31 -4.89
C ASN A 138 1.66 -18.09 -6.39
N ASP A 139 1.99 -16.90 -6.90
CA ASP A 139 1.85 -16.54 -8.31
C ASP A 139 2.60 -17.52 -9.25
N PHE A 140 3.70 -18.13 -8.79
CA PHE A 140 4.45 -19.11 -9.55
C PHE A 140 3.69 -20.44 -9.72
N GLU A 141 3.13 -20.98 -8.64
CA GLU A 141 2.33 -22.20 -8.69
C GLU A 141 1.07 -22.00 -9.53
N PHE A 142 0.43 -20.85 -9.37
CA PHE A 142 -0.72 -20.49 -10.18
C PHE A 142 -0.37 -20.38 -11.67
N ARG A 143 0.77 -19.76 -12.01
CA ARG A 143 1.25 -19.71 -13.40
C ARG A 143 1.44 -21.11 -13.97
N ASN A 144 2.08 -22.00 -13.22
CA ASN A 144 2.32 -23.38 -13.67
C ASN A 144 1.01 -24.15 -13.86
N LEU A 145 0.04 -24.00 -12.94
CA LEU A 145 -1.29 -24.59 -13.09
C LEU A 145 -1.97 -24.14 -14.40
N ILE A 146 -1.92 -22.84 -14.70
CA ILE A 146 -2.50 -22.31 -15.95
C ILE A 146 -1.74 -22.85 -17.17
N CYS A 147 -0.41 -22.90 -17.13
CA CYS A 147 0.40 -23.50 -18.20
C CYS A 147 0.05 -24.97 -18.42
N ASP A 148 -0.01 -25.79 -17.37
CA ASP A 148 -0.33 -27.22 -17.46
C ASP A 148 -1.73 -27.47 -18.05
N LEU A 149 -2.71 -26.66 -17.66
CA LEU A 149 -4.07 -26.72 -18.24
C LEU A 149 -4.04 -26.35 -19.72
N LEU A 150 -3.30 -25.32 -20.10
CA LEU A 150 -3.20 -24.89 -21.50
C LEU A 150 -2.45 -25.91 -22.36
N ASP A 151 -1.36 -26.50 -21.85
CA ASP A 151 -0.62 -27.57 -22.52
C ASP A 151 -1.50 -28.81 -22.72
N GLN A 152 -2.34 -29.16 -21.74
CA GLN A 152 -3.35 -30.22 -21.88
C GLN A 152 -4.42 -29.87 -22.93
N ALA A 153 -4.83 -28.61 -23.03
CA ALA A 153 -5.80 -28.16 -24.02
C ALA A 153 -5.24 -28.26 -25.45
N VAL A 154 -3.98 -27.88 -25.67
CA VAL A 154 -3.29 -27.97 -26.96
C VAL A 154 -2.96 -29.43 -27.32
N GLY A 155 -2.42 -30.19 -26.37
CA GLY A 155 -1.90 -31.54 -26.64
C GLY A 155 -2.98 -32.63 -26.76
N LEU A 156 -4.09 -32.49 -26.04
CA LEU A 156 -5.15 -33.51 -25.99
C LEU A 156 -6.47 -33.05 -26.64
N LEU A 157 -6.56 -31.82 -27.16
CA LEU A 157 -7.78 -31.24 -27.77
C LEU A 157 -9.03 -31.38 -26.89
N ARG A 158 -8.88 -31.30 -25.56
CA ARG A 158 -9.98 -31.50 -24.61
C ARG A 158 -10.76 -30.20 -24.40
N PRO A 159 -12.02 -30.08 -24.87
CA PRO A 159 -12.85 -28.88 -24.67
C PRO A 159 -13.15 -28.61 -23.19
N GLU A 160 -13.14 -29.66 -22.37
CA GLU A 160 -13.30 -29.59 -20.91
C GLU A 160 -12.24 -28.70 -20.25
N THR A 161 -11.03 -28.63 -20.80
CA THR A 161 -9.95 -27.81 -20.22
C THR A 161 -10.18 -26.32 -20.44
N PHE A 162 -10.79 -25.92 -21.57
CA PHE A 162 -11.25 -24.55 -21.79
C PHE A 162 -12.33 -24.16 -20.78
N MET A 163 -13.25 -25.08 -20.47
CA MET A 163 -14.27 -24.86 -19.43
C MET A 163 -13.64 -24.66 -18.05
N LYS A 164 -12.56 -25.38 -17.72
CA LYS A 164 -11.81 -25.17 -16.47
C LYS A 164 -11.19 -23.77 -16.42
N ILE A 165 -10.53 -23.32 -17.49
CA ILE A 165 -9.93 -21.98 -17.58
C ILE A 165 -10.99 -20.89 -17.42
N LEU A 166 -12.13 -21.04 -18.11
CA LEU A 166 -13.28 -20.14 -17.99
C LEU A 166 -13.82 -20.10 -16.56
N THR A 167 -13.94 -21.25 -15.90
CA THR A 167 -14.42 -21.36 -14.52
C THR A 167 -13.47 -20.66 -13.54
N ILE A 168 -12.16 -20.80 -13.72
CA ILE A 168 -11.16 -20.08 -12.92
C ILE A 168 -11.29 -18.57 -13.13
N GLY A 169 -11.38 -18.11 -14.37
CA GLY A 169 -11.58 -16.70 -14.69
C GLY A 169 -12.88 -16.12 -14.11
N GLU A 170 -13.98 -16.87 -14.21
CA GLU A 170 -15.28 -16.52 -13.63
C GLU A 170 -15.21 -16.39 -12.11
N TYR A 171 -14.56 -17.33 -11.43
CA TYR A 171 -14.39 -17.30 -9.98
C TYR A 171 -13.70 -15.99 -9.52
N PHE A 172 -12.58 -15.64 -10.15
CA PHE A 172 -11.87 -14.41 -9.81
C PHE A 172 -12.69 -13.15 -10.16
N TYR A 173 -13.35 -13.16 -11.31
CA TYR A 173 -14.21 -12.06 -11.73
C TYR A 173 -15.36 -11.82 -10.74
N GLN A 174 -16.07 -12.88 -10.32
CA GLN A 174 -17.15 -12.78 -9.33
C GLN A 174 -16.63 -12.28 -7.97
N LYS A 175 -15.50 -12.83 -7.52
CA LYS A 175 -14.86 -12.40 -6.26
C LYS A 175 -14.51 -10.92 -6.28
N SER A 176 -13.91 -10.43 -7.36
CA SER A 176 -13.57 -9.01 -7.52
C SER A 176 -14.82 -8.14 -7.64
N THR A 177 -15.82 -8.57 -8.39
CA THR A 177 -17.08 -7.83 -8.58
C THR A 177 -17.78 -7.57 -7.24
N ASN A 178 -17.76 -8.53 -6.31
CA ASN A 178 -18.38 -8.40 -4.98
C ASN A 178 -17.89 -7.20 -4.15
N ILE A 179 -16.67 -6.73 -4.40
CA ILE A 179 -16.07 -5.57 -3.71
C ILE A 179 -15.87 -4.36 -4.65
N ASP A 180 -16.09 -4.52 -5.96
CA ASP A 180 -15.86 -3.49 -6.97
C ASP A 180 -16.77 -2.27 -6.76
N ASP A 181 -18.07 -2.47 -6.54
CA ASP A 181 -19.04 -1.38 -6.36
C ASP A 181 -18.68 -0.48 -5.15
N LYS A 182 -18.20 -1.09 -4.06
CA LYS A 182 -17.78 -0.35 -2.85
C LYS A 182 -16.52 0.45 -3.11
N ILE A 183 -15.52 -0.16 -3.76
CA ILE A 183 -14.28 0.52 -4.12
C ILE A 183 -14.58 1.66 -5.10
N HIS A 184 -15.40 1.41 -6.12
CA HIS A 184 -15.84 2.38 -7.10
C HIS A 184 -16.49 3.60 -6.45
N TYR A 185 -17.37 3.39 -5.48
CA TYR A 185 -18.01 4.45 -4.71
C TYR A 185 -16.98 5.39 -4.05
N PHE A 186 -15.97 4.84 -3.36
CA PHE A 186 -14.93 5.67 -2.74
C PHE A 186 -14.07 6.37 -3.78
N GLU A 187 -13.63 5.66 -4.82
CA GLU A 187 -12.75 6.17 -5.87
C GLU A 187 -13.39 7.31 -6.66
N ALA A 188 -14.70 7.26 -6.90
CA ALA A 188 -15.44 8.31 -7.58
C ALA A 188 -15.41 9.67 -6.83
N GLN A 189 -15.18 9.63 -5.51
CA GLN A 189 -15.21 10.80 -4.65
C GLN A 189 -13.80 11.36 -4.35
N ILE A 190 -12.75 10.64 -4.76
CA ILE A 190 -11.36 11.07 -4.61
C ILE A 190 -10.93 11.84 -5.87
N TRP A 191 -11.10 13.15 -5.84
CA TRP A 191 -10.78 14.02 -6.99
C TRP A 191 -9.30 14.37 -7.09
N ARG A 192 -8.55 14.38 -5.97
CA ARG A 192 -7.15 14.78 -5.94
C ARG A 192 -6.27 13.61 -5.50
N PRO A 193 -5.81 12.76 -6.44
CA PRO A 193 -4.98 11.58 -6.12
C PRO A 193 -3.49 11.88 -5.94
N TYR A 194 -3.07 13.15 -6.05
CA TYR A 194 -1.67 13.57 -5.99
C TYR A 194 -1.44 14.58 -4.84
N PHE A 195 -0.19 14.68 -4.41
CA PHE A 195 0.21 15.63 -3.38
C PHE A 195 0.06 17.08 -3.86
N HIS A 196 -0.48 17.93 -3.00
CA HIS A 196 -0.60 19.36 -3.23
C HIS A 196 -0.50 20.12 -1.90
N MET A 197 0.05 21.34 -1.92
CA MET A 197 0.23 22.14 -0.70
C MET A 197 -1.08 22.67 -0.10
N LYS A 198 -2.07 22.99 -0.94
CA LYS A 198 -3.42 23.35 -0.47
C LYS A 198 -4.03 22.18 0.29
N PRO A 199 -4.72 22.43 1.41
CA PRO A 199 -5.43 21.38 2.12
C PRO A 199 -6.43 20.67 1.19
N LEU A 200 -6.67 19.39 1.46
CA LEU A 200 -7.83 18.66 0.98
C LEU A 200 -9.08 19.21 1.66
N ASP A 201 -10.20 19.08 0.95
CA ASP A 201 -11.52 19.34 1.50
C ASP A 201 -11.84 18.30 2.59
N GLU A 202 -12.54 18.73 3.65
CA GLU A 202 -12.95 17.86 4.77
C GLU A 202 -13.77 16.67 4.28
N TYR A 203 -14.60 16.88 3.25
CA TYR A 203 -15.33 15.82 2.59
C TYR A 203 -14.40 14.71 2.07
N GLN A 204 -13.32 15.08 1.38
CA GLN A 204 -12.37 14.09 0.83
C GLN A 204 -11.58 13.37 1.93
N LEU A 205 -11.26 14.06 3.03
CA LEU A 205 -10.62 13.43 4.19
C LEU A 205 -11.55 12.38 4.82
N GLN A 206 -12.86 12.70 4.93
CA GLN A 206 -13.86 11.76 5.42
C GLN A 206 -13.99 10.54 4.51
N ILE A 207 -13.99 10.71 3.19
CA ILE A 207 -13.98 9.59 2.24
C ILE A 207 -12.75 8.70 2.40
N TRP A 208 -11.56 9.29 2.60
CA TRP A 208 -10.36 8.49 2.87
C TRP A 208 -10.49 7.69 4.16
N HIS A 209 -11.02 8.27 5.24
CA HIS A 209 -11.25 7.53 6.48
C HIS A 209 -12.22 6.36 6.28
N GLN A 210 -13.36 6.58 5.62
CA GLN A 210 -14.33 5.52 5.34
C GLN A 210 -13.74 4.41 4.46
N TYR A 211 -12.92 4.78 3.47
CA TYR A 211 -12.26 3.80 2.62
C TYR A 211 -11.21 2.99 3.40
N LEU A 212 -10.43 3.64 4.27
CA LEU A 212 -9.50 2.94 5.15
C LEU A 212 -10.25 2.05 6.15
N ASP A 213 -11.38 2.48 6.72
CA ASP A 213 -12.22 1.66 7.60
C ASP A 213 -12.68 0.38 6.89
N PHE A 214 -13.14 0.51 5.64
CA PHE A 214 -13.57 -0.61 4.82
C PHE A 214 -12.44 -1.64 4.61
N VAL A 215 -11.24 -1.19 4.27
CA VAL A 215 -10.10 -2.10 4.05
C VAL A 215 -9.53 -2.64 5.36
N ASP A 216 -9.58 -1.86 6.44
CA ASP A 216 -9.20 -2.32 7.77
C ASP A 216 -10.13 -3.44 8.28
N MET A 217 -11.35 -3.53 7.78
CA MET A 217 -12.29 -4.62 8.11
C MET A 217 -12.17 -5.83 7.17
N GLN A 218 -12.00 -5.61 5.87
CA GLN A 218 -12.14 -6.69 4.86
C GLN A 218 -10.83 -7.08 4.17
N GLY A 219 -9.82 -6.22 4.20
CA GLY A 219 -8.61 -6.37 3.40
C GLY A 219 -7.50 -7.18 4.05
N ASP A 220 -6.73 -7.88 3.20
CA ASP A 220 -5.47 -8.49 3.60
C ASP A 220 -4.40 -7.43 3.88
N LEU A 221 -3.29 -7.83 4.52
CA LEU A 221 -2.20 -6.91 4.88
C LEU A 221 -1.66 -6.17 3.65
N ASP A 222 -1.51 -6.88 2.54
CA ASP A 222 -0.93 -6.34 1.31
C ASP A 222 -1.81 -5.24 0.68
N TRP A 223 -3.13 -5.46 0.59
CA TRP A 223 -4.08 -4.45 0.13
C TRP A 223 -4.13 -3.27 1.09
N THR A 224 -4.18 -3.54 2.39
CA THR A 224 -4.21 -2.51 3.44
C THR A 224 -3.00 -1.58 3.32
N VAL A 225 -1.79 -2.15 3.29
CA VAL A 225 -0.55 -1.39 3.09
C VAL A 225 -0.60 -0.54 1.82
N LYS A 226 -0.99 -1.14 0.69
CA LYS A 226 -1.06 -0.42 -0.59
C LYS A 226 -2.05 0.75 -0.55
N LEU A 227 -3.21 0.58 0.06
CA LEU A 227 -4.20 1.65 0.18
C LEU A 227 -3.71 2.78 1.11
N TYR A 228 -3.11 2.45 2.26
CA TYR A 228 -2.53 3.45 3.15
C TYR A 228 -1.42 4.24 2.47
N GLU A 229 -0.48 3.56 1.80
CA GLU A 229 0.59 4.24 1.06
C GLU A 229 0.04 5.19 0.00
N ARG A 230 -1.07 4.84 -0.64
CA ARG A 230 -1.74 5.72 -1.59
C ARG A 230 -2.47 6.88 -0.92
N CYS A 231 -3.19 6.64 0.17
CA CYS A 231 -3.87 7.67 0.95
C CYS A 231 -2.87 8.75 1.42
N LEU A 232 -1.66 8.34 1.81
CA LEU A 232 -0.62 9.25 2.25
C LEU A 232 -0.02 10.12 1.13
N ILE A 233 -0.31 9.86 -0.15
CA ILE A 233 0.14 10.72 -1.24
C ILE A 233 -0.54 12.10 -1.15
N PRO A 234 -1.87 12.22 -1.21
CA PRO A 234 -2.54 13.50 -1.02
C PRO A 234 -2.63 13.93 0.46
N CYS A 235 -2.60 12.98 1.40
CA CYS A 235 -2.74 13.24 2.84
C CYS A 235 -1.39 13.35 3.58
N ALA A 236 -0.27 13.57 2.88
CA ALA A 236 1.05 13.53 3.49
C ALA A 236 1.25 14.54 4.65
N SER A 237 0.56 15.68 4.60
CA SER A 237 0.64 16.75 5.61
C SER A 237 -0.25 16.54 6.83
N TYR A 238 -1.03 15.45 6.88
CA TYR A 238 -2.09 15.21 7.86
C TYR A 238 -1.64 14.14 8.86
N PRO A 239 -1.25 14.51 10.10
CA PRO A 239 -0.73 13.56 11.09
C PRO A 239 -1.66 12.39 11.40
N GLU A 240 -2.97 12.59 11.36
CA GLU A 240 -3.99 11.61 11.69
C GLU A 240 -3.92 10.37 10.79
N PHE A 241 -3.62 10.52 9.50
CA PHE A 241 -3.46 9.38 8.58
C PHE A 241 -2.17 8.61 8.83
N TRP A 242 -1.10 9.31 9.24
CA TRP A 242 0.15 8.65 9.61
C TRP A 242 0.02 7.86 10.90
N VAL A 243 -0.57 8.47 11.94
CA VAL A 243 -0.82 7.80 13.23
C VAL A 243 -1.68 6.57 12.99
N ARG A 244 -2.79 6.71 12.26
CA ARG A 244 -3.67 5.60 11.92
C ARG A 244 -2.94 4.49 11.17
N TYR A 245 -2.12 4.82 10.17
CA TYR A 245 -1.34 3.83 9.43
C TYR A 245 -0.39 3.05 10.35
N ILE A 246 0.34 3.75 11.22
CA ILE A 246 1.31 3.13 12.15
C ILE A 246 0.59 2.19 13.12
N GLU A 247 -0.50 2.63 13.73
CA GLU A 247 -1.28 1.83 14.67
C GLU A 247 -1.91 0.59 14.01
N THR A 248 -2.48 0.75 12.81
CA THR A 248 -3.02 -0.38 12.04
C THR A 248 -1.92 -1.38 11.66
N MET A 249 -0.73 -0.91 11.28
CA MET A 249 0.38 -1.82 10.96
C MET A 249 0.91 -2.55 12.20
N GLU A 250 1.01 -1.90 13.35
CA GLU A 250 1.39 -2.56 14.61
C GLU A 250 0.39 -3.64 15.01
N THR A 251 -0.92 -3.34 14.96
CA THR A 251 -1.97 -4.30 15.32
C THR A 251 -2.04 -5.52 14.39
N ARG A 252 -1.70 -5.34 13.11
CA ARG A 252 -1.66 -6.42 12.11
C ARG A 252 -0.31 -7.15 12.03
N GLY A 253 0.62 -6.89 12.97
CA GLY A 253 1.93 -7.54 13.03
C GLY A 253 2.99 -7.00 12.06
N GLY A 254 2.69 -5.92 11.33
CA GLY A 254 3.58 -5.21 10.40
C GLY A 254 4.51 -4.20 11.07
N ARG A 255 5.16 -4.56 12.19
CA ARG A 255 6.00 -3.64 12.99
C ARG A 255 7.10 -2.94 12.19
N GLU A 256 7.76 -3.65 11.26
CA GLU A 256 8.77 -3.02 10.41
C GLU A 256 8.18 -1.92 9.52
N ILE A 257 6.99 -2.16 8.98
CA ILE A 257 6.26 -1.20 8.14
C ILE A 257 5.86 0.02 8.99
N ALA A 258 5.36 -0.20 10.20
CA ALA A 258 5.01 0.85 11.16
C ALA A 258 6.23 1.74 11.49
N ASN A 259 7.37 1.13 11.82
CA ASN A 259 8.62 1.86 12.11
C ASN A 259 9.13 2.66 10.91
N LEU A 260 9.05 2.10 9.69
CA LEU A 260 9.41 2.81 8.46
C LEU A 260 8.46 3.99 8.21
N ALA A 261 7.16 3.81 8.44
CA ALA A 261 6.16 4.87 8.32
C ALA A 261 6.41 6.00 9.33
N LEU A 262 6.66 5.66 10.60
CA LEU A 262 7.00 6.58 11.67
C LEU A 262 8.24 7.42 11.32
N ALA A 263 9.33 6.77 10.91
CA ALA A 263 10.57 7.44 10.54
C ALA A 263 10.39 8.35 9.31
N ARG A 264 9.59 7.92 8.33
CA ARG A 264 9.30 8.72 7.13
C ARG A 264 8.45 9.94 7.47
N ALA A 265 7.41 9.76 8.27
CA ALA A 265 6.54 10.83 8.73
C ALA A 265 7.33 11.91 9.48
N SER A 266 8.10 11.52 10.51
CA SER A 266 8.82 12.47 11.37
C SER A 266 9.94 13.20 10.62
N LYS A 267 10.70 12.49 9.77
CA LYS A 267 11.88 13.05 9.10
C LYS A 267 11.58 13.76 7.79
N THR A 268 10.41 13.55 7.18
CA THR A 268 10.11 14.07 5.83
C THR A 268 8.91 15.00 5.82
N PHE A 269 7.74 14.53 6.27
CA PHE A 269 6.48 15.23 6.03
C PHE A 269 6.00 16.07 7.22
N LEU A 270 6.20 15.59 8.44
CA LEU A 270 5.65 16.19 9.67
C LEU A 270 6.74 16.77 10.58
N LYS A 271 7.90 17.13 10.01
CA LYS A 271 9.09 17.61 10.75
C LYS A 271 8.81 18.77 11.71
N ARG A 272 7.81 19.60 11.36
CA ARG A 272 7.46 20.83 12.08
C ARG A 272 6.15 20.70 12.85
N ILE A 273 5.66 19.48 13.09
CA ILE A 273 4.41 19.24 13.81
C ILE A 273 4.74 18.70 15.20
N PRO A 274 4.72 19.55 16.25
CA PRO A 274 5.13 19.15 17.60
C PRO A 274 4.31 17.99 18.14
N LEU A 275 2.98 17.99 17.92
CA LEU A 275 2.10 16.90 18.36
C LEU A 275 2.50 15.54 17.76
N PHE A 276 3.02 15.50 16.54
CA PHE A 276 3.48 14.26 15.93
C PHE A 276 4.79 13.76 16.55
N HIS A 277 5.68 14.67 16.93
CA HIS A 277 6.92 14.32 17.63
C HIS A 277 6.67 13.84 19.06
N LEU A 278 5.66 14.40 19.74
CA LEU A 278 5.14 13.87 21.00
C LEU A 278 4.64 12.43 20.82
N TYR A 279 3.85 12.17 19.77
CA TYR A 279 3.45 10.81 19.43
C TYR A 279 4.65 9.88 19.18
N CYS A 280 5.64 10.31 18.39
CA CYS A 280 6.87 9.55 18.12
C CYS A 280 7.62 9.19 19.41
N SER A 281 7.72 10.13 20.35
CA SER A 281 8.36 9.91 21.64
C SER A 281 7.67 8.81 22.43
N LYS A 282 6.33 8.85 22.51
CA LYS A 282 5.52 7.84 23.20
C LYS A 282 5.68 6.45 22.58
N VAL A 283 5.63 6.35 21.26
CA VAL A 283 5.79 5.06 20.55
C VAL A 283 7.17 4.47 20.82
N LYS A 284 8.24 5.27 20.75
CA LYS A 284 9.61 4.80 21.01
C LYS A 284 9.81 4.38 22.46
N GLU A 285 9.23 5.12 23.41
CA GLU A 285 9.23 4.75 24.82
C GLU A 285 8.57 3.39 25.04
N GLN A 286 7.41 3.14 24.41
CA GLN A 286 6.69 1.86 24.52
C GLN A 286 7.49 0.67 23.96
N VAL A 287 8.32 0.90 22.94
CA VAL A 287 9.21 -0.10 22.36
C VAL A 287 10.50 -0.27 23.18
N GLY A 288 10.75 0.58 24.18
CA GLY A 288 11.94 0.58 25.02
C GLY A 288 13.11 1.40 24.47
N ASP A 289 12.93 2.12 23.36
CA ASP A 289 13.93 3.05 22.81
C ASP A 289 13.87 4.41 23.53
N VAL A 290 14.43 4.44 24.74
CA VAL A 290 14.51 5.64 25.58
C VAL A 290 15.30 6.76 24.92
N HIS A 291 16.40 6.42 24.23
CA HIS A 291 17.25 7.41 23.57
C HIS A 291 16.52 8.09 22.41
N GLY A 292 15.85 7.30 21.57
CA GLY A 292 15.05 7.84 20.48
C GLY A 292 13.82 8.60 20.96
N ALA A 293 13.22 8.20 22.09
CA ALA A 293 12.09 8.92 22.70
C ALA A 293 12.49 10.33 23.16
N ARG A 294 13.65 10.46 23.83
CA ARG A 294 14.24 11.75 24.22
C ARG A 294 14.60 12.61 23.01
N ALA A 295 15.22 12.01 21.99
CA ALA A 295 15.60 12.72 20.77
C ALA A 295 14.37 13.32 20.06
N SER A 296 13.26 12.57 19.97
CA SER A 296 12.02 13.09 19.38
C SER A 296 11.41 14.27 20.14
N LEU A 297 11.59 14.35 21.47
CA LEU A 297 11.14 15.50 22.25
C LEU A 297 12.00 16.75 21.98
N LEU A 298 13.28 16.58 21.65
CA LEU A 298 14.17 17.70 21.32
C LEU A 298 13.89 18.30 19.93
N GLU A 299 13.27 17.52 19.02
CA GLU A 299 12.89 17.98 17.67
C GLU A 299 11.62 18.87 17.68
N CYS A 300 10.94 19.03 18.81
CA CYS A 300 9.80 19.94 18.96
C CYS A 300 10.28 21.40 19.11
N ASP A 301 9.92 22.26 18.15
CA ASP A 301 10.04 23.72 18.34
C ASP A 301 9.10 24.19 19.46
N ILE A 302 9.67 24.70 20.54
CA ILE A 302 8.98 25.10 21.80
C ILE A 302 8.21 26.44 21.66
N HIS A 303 8.21 27.07 20.48
CA HIS A 303 7.77 28.45 20.29
C HIS A 303 6.26 28.73 20.47
N LEU A 304 5.42 27.72 20.75
CA LEU A 304 3.99 27.86 21.04
C LEU A 304 3.66 27.38 22.46
N SER A 305 3.03 28.23 23.29
CA SER A 305 2.81 27.96 24.72
C SER A 305 1.94 26.72 25.00
N SER A 306 0.99 26.39 24.12
CA SER A 306 0.17 25.16 24.23
C SER A 306 0.97 23.88 23.97
N ASN A 307 1.94 23.92 23.05
CA ASN A 307 2.82 22.79 22.76
C ASN A 307 3.84 22.58 23.87
N LEU A 308 4.32 23.66 24.48
CA LEU A 308 5.25 23.63 25.62
C LEU A 308 4.65 22.85 26.80
N ILE A 309 3.39 23.10 27.18
CA ILE A 309 2.76 22.41 28.31
C ILE A 309 2.71 20.89 28.08
N ASN A 310 2.25 20.47 26.90
CA ASN A 310 2.15 19.06 26.55
C ASN A 310 3.53 18.39 26.50
N HIS A 311 4.52 19.09 25.95
CA HIS A 311 5.90 18.64 25.88
C HIS A 311 6.51 18.43 27.27
N VAL A 312 6.44 19.44 28.13
CA VAL A 312 6.96 19.41 29.51
C VAL A 312 6.32 18.27 30.30
N ASN A 313 4.99 18.16 30.23
CA ASN A 313 4.26 17.08 30.90
C ASN A 313 4.67 15.70 30.40
N GLN A 314 4.81 15.53 29.09
CA GLN A 314 5.20 14.23 28.55
C GLN A 314 6.64 13.87 28.92
N GLN A 315 7.57 14.82 28.81
CA GLN A 315 8.98 14.61 29.14
C GLN A 315 9.15 14.27 30.63
N ALA A 316 8.53 15.04 31.52
CA ALA A 316 8.62 14.81 32.96
C ALA A 316 7.99 13.46 33.36
N ASN A 317 6.82 13.11 32.81
CA ASN A 317 6.17 11.83 33.09
C ASN A 317 6.96 10.63 32.53
N MET A 318 7.64 10.79 31.40
CA MET A 318 8.57 9.77 30.88
C MET A 318 9.74 9.57 31.83
N GLU A 319 10.44 10.64 32.24
CA GLU A 319 11.56 10.54 33.19
C GLU A 319 11.12 9.93 34.53
N LYS A 320 9.91 10.26 34.98
CA LYS A 320 9.29 9.60 36.15
C LYS A 320 9.15 8.09 35.97
N ARG A 321 8.59 7.63 34.84
CA ARG A 321 8.43 6.18 34.56
C ARG A 321 9.76 5.45 34.45
N LEU A 322 10.82 6.17 34.07
CA LEU A 322 12.19 5.65 34.02
C LEU A 322 12.92 5.71 35.38
N GLY A 323 12.28 6.21 36.44
CA GLY A 323 12.87 6.34 37.79
C GLY A 323 13.75 7.59 37.98
N ASN A 324 13.87 8.45 36.97
CA ASN A 324 14.69 9.67 37.02
C ASN A 324 13.89 10.85 37.61
N ILE A 325 13.46 10.71 38.86
CA ILE A 325 12.59 11.69 39.53
C ILE A 325 13.24 13.08 39.54
N GLY A 326 14.52 13.18 39.88
CA GLY A 326 15.24 14.47 39.87
C GLY A 326 15.26 15.16 38.50
N ALA A 327 15.36 14.40 37.42
CA ALA A 327 15.29 14.96 36.07
C ALA A 327 13.89 15.50 35.75
N ALA A 328 12.83 14.81 36.20
CA ALA A 328 11.45 15.27 36.06
C ALA A 328 11.18 16.59 36.82
N TYR A 329 11.71 16.75 38.04
CA TYR A 329 11.65 18.03 38.77
C TYR A 329 12.32 19.16 37.99
N LEU A 330 13.55 18.95 37.54
CA LEU A 330 14.32 19.94 36.78
C LEU A 330 13.62 20.38 35.48
N ILE A 331 12.87 19.49 34.83
CA ILE A 331 12.09 19.82 33.63
C ILE A 331 10.96 20.81 33.97
N TYR A 332 10.21 20.56 35.04
CA TYR A 332 9.16 21.47 35.49
C TYR A 332 9.71 22.80 35.98
N GLU A 333 10.77 22.81 36.78
CA GLU A 333 11.41 24.03 37.28
C GLU A 333 11.84 24.95 36.11
N LYS A 334 12.61 24.41 35.16
CA LYS A 334 13.05 25.17 33.97
C LYS A 334 11.88 25.71 33.17
N ALA A 335 10.84 24.89 32.95
CA ALA A 335 9.67 25.32 32.20
C ALA A 335 8.90 26.44 32.92
N THR A 336 8.76 26.35 34.24
CA THR A 336 8.09 27.40 35.02
C THR A 336 8.88 28.71 35.03
N GLU A 337 10.21 28.66 35.12
CA GLU A 337 11.08 29.83 35.04
C GLU A 337 10.97 30.52 33.67
N MET A 338 10.98 29.76 32.58
CA MET A 338 10.86 30.30 31.22
C MET A 338 9.55 31.07 30.98
N VAL A 339 8.46 30.61 31.58
CA VAL A 339 7.10 31.11 31.27
C VAL A 339 6.61 32.17 32.27
N LYS A 340 7.24 32.24 33.46
CA LYS A 340 6.83 33.08 34.60
C LYS A 340 6.52 34.54 34.24
N GLU A 341 7.26 35.10 33.28
CA GLU A 341 7.15 36.51 32.89
C GLU A 341 6.45 36.73 31.53
N GLN A 342 6.28 35.67 30.73
CA GLN A 342 5.82 35.77 29.34
C GLN A 342 4.35 35.37 29.15
N ASP A 343 3.88 34.36 29.88
CA ASP A 343 2.51 33.83 29.73
C ASP A 343 1.96 33.32 31.07
N ILE A 344 1.21 34.20 31.76
CA ILE A 344 0.62 33.91 33.07
C ILE A 344 -0.32 32.70 33.01
N GLN A 345 -1.05 32.50 31.90
CA GLN A 345 -1.97 31.39 31.75
C GLN A 345 -1.23 30.07 31.64
N ALA A 346 -0.21 30.00 30.78
CA ALA A 346 0.63 28.81 30.65
C ALA A 346 1.40 28.51 31.95
N PHE A 347 1.90 29.52 32.65
CA PHE A 347 2.52 29.36 33.97
C PHE A 347 1.55 28.72 34.98
N SER A 348 0.31 29.21 35.05
CA SER A 348 -0.69 28.67 35.98
C SER A 348 -1.00 27.19 35.71
N VAL A 349 -1.04 26.78 34.44
CA VAL A 349 -1.31 25.40 34.03
C VAL A 349 -0.11 24.52 34.35
N LEU A 350 1.11 24.94 33.99
CA LEU A 350 2.35 24.23 34.32
C LEU A 350 2.51 24.03 35.83
N TYR A 351 2.22 25.06 36.62
CA TYR A 351 2.30 24.99 38.07
C TYR A 351 1.30 23.97 38.66
N LYS A 352 0.07 23.92 38.15
CA LYS A 352 -0.91 22.88 38.53
C LYS A 352 -0.42 21.49 38.19
N HIS A 353 0.20 21.30 37.03
CA HIS A 353 0.78 20.01 36.65
C HIS A 353 1.96 19.64 37.53
N PHE A 354 2.84 20.60 37.83
CA PHE A 354 3.99 20.36 38.70
C PHE A 354 3.56 19.97 40.11
N ALA A 355 2.61 20.70 40.71
CA ALA A 355 2.05 20.36 42.03
C ALA A 355 1.38 18.97 42.06
N ARG A 356 0.70 18.57 40.97
CA ARG A 356 0.17 17.20 40.85
C ARG A 356 1.28 16.17 40.77
N PHE A 357 2.34 16.46 40.02
CA PHE A 357 3.50 15.57 39.91
C PHE A 357 4.18 15.37 41.27
N THR A 358 4.45 16.45 42.02
CA THR A 358 5.07 16.36 43.35
C THR A 358 4.21 15.56 44.32
N TYR A 359 2.89 15.80 44.34
CA TYR A 359 1.96 15.04 45.17
C TYR A 359 2.00 13.53 44.85
N VAL A 360 2.07 13.13 43.57
CA VAL A 360 2.12 11.70 43.27
C VAL A 360 3.48 11.09 43.66
N VAL A 361 4.59 11.82 43.56
CA VAL A 361 5.92 11.32 43.92
C VAL A 361 6.13 11.21 45.43
N GLU A 362 5.50 12.07 46.22
CA GLU A 362 5.64 12.06 47.69
C GLU A 362 4.82 10.95 48.37
N TYR A 363 3.74 10.48 47.72
CA TYR A 363 2.77 9.57 48.32
C TYR A 363 2.69 8.18 47.65
N TYR A 364 3.46 7.95 46.58
CA TYR A 364 3.63 6.65 45.90
C TYR A 364 5.08 6.47 45.49
#